data_AF-A0A413RZV4-F1
#
_entry.id   AF-A0A413RZV4-F1
#
_cell.length_a   1.000
_cell.length_b   1.000
_cell.length_c   1.000
_cell.angle_alpha   90.00
_cell.angle_beta   90.00
_cell.angle_gamma   90.00
#
_symmetry.space_group_name_H-M   'P 1'
#
loop_
_entity.id
_entity.type
_entity.pdbx_description
1 polymer ?
#
loop_
_entity_poly.entity_id
_entity_poly.type
_entity_poly.pdbx_seq_one_letter_code
_entity_poly.pdbx_strand_id
1 'polypeptide(L)'
;MANMGTTGTINITKDMMDKAITAIDTYQATITNLNTELLAEIDGIIPSSFSGSAATGFKTFYTKNIEPNTGENLTKMLKSLKTICETVKKQIPGDTEGVDDKLGTGNTNAGKSEDNK
;
A
#
# COMPACT_ATOMS: atom_id res chain seq x y z
N MET A 1 28.90 18.07 -24.84
CA MET A 1 28.60 16.67 -24.49
C MET A 1 28.57 16.62 -22.97
N ALA A 2 27.42 16.29 -22.36
CA ALA A 2 27.34 16.21 -20.90
C ALA A 2 28.07 14.94 -20.44
N ASN A 3 28.95 15.09 -19.44
CA ASN A 3 29.62 13.98 -18.77
C ASN A 3 28.56 13.10 -18.11
N MET A 4 28.39 11.89 -18.60
CA MET A 4 27.64 10.86 -17.88
C MET A 4 28.58 10.26 -16.83
N GLY A 5 28.28 10.45 -15.55
CA GLY A 5 29.04 9.89 -14.44
C GLY A 5 29.19 8.37 -14.56
N THR A 6 30.31 7.82 -14.09
CA THR A 6 30.58 6.39 -14.09
C THR A 6 29.50 5.65 -13.28
N THR A 7 28.79 4.77 -13.99
CA THR A 7 27.56 4.09 -13.59
C THR A 7 27.71 3.26 -12.32
N GLY A 8 27.04 3.68 -11.25
CA GLY A 8 26.66 2.80 -10.15
C GLY A 8 25.42 2.00 -10.55
N THR A 9 25.50 0.68 -10.58
CA THR A 9 24.38 -0.21 -10.90
C THR A 9 23.20 0.06 -9.97
N ILE A 10 22.05 0.45 -10.53
CA ILE A 10 20.80 0.51 -9.76
C ILE A 10 20.35 -0.94 -9.52
N ASN A 11 20.50 -1.44 -8.29
CA ASN A 11 20.13 -2.82 -7.93
C ASN A 11 18.62 -3.04 -7.73
N ILE A 12 17.79 -2.03 -8.00
CA ILE A 12 16.31 -2.10 -7.94
C ILE A 12 15.79 -1.83 -9.34
N THR A 13 15.13 -2.80 -9.97
CA THR A 13 14.59 -2.66 -11.32
C THR A 13 13.13 -2.25 -11.32
N LYS A 14 12.63 -1.72 -12.44
CA LYS A 14 11.19 -1.46 -12.62
C LYS A 14 10.37 -2.74 -12.45
N ASP A 15 10.87 -3.86 -12.96
CA ASP A 15 10.24 -5.19 -12.82
C ASP A 15 10.11 -5.61 -11.34
N MET A 16 11.12 -5.36 -10.51
CA MET A 16 11.02 -5.62 -9.07
C MET A 16 9.93 -4.78 -8.40
N MET A 17 9.78 -3.51 -8.79
CA MET A 17 8.71 -2.64 -8.27
C MET A 17 7.33 -3.08 -8.77
N ASP A 18 7.21 -3.53 -10.02
CA ASP A 18 5.96 -4.06 -10.57
C ASP A 18 5.50 -5.33 -9.85
N LYS A 19 6.45 -6.23 -9.54
CA LYS A 19 6.19 -7.41 -8.72
C LYS A 19 5.75 -7.04 -7.31
N ALA A 20 6.39 -6.04 -6.69
CA ALA A 20 6.01 -5.56 -5.37
C ALA A 20 4.60 -4.94 -5.37
N ILE A 21 4.27 -4.10 -6.35
CA ILE A 21 2.93 -3.51 -6.50
C ILE A 21 1.87 -4.60 -6.68
N THR A 22 2.13 -5.59 -7.53
CA THR A 22 1.22 -6.74 -7.76
C THR A 22 0.99 -7.54 -6.47
N ALA A 23 2.04 -7.78 -5.68
CA ALA A 23 1.92 -8.46 -4.40
C ALA A 23 1.08 -7.64 -3.41
N ILE A 24 1.28 -6.32 -3.34
CA ILE A 24 0.49 -5.43 -2.49
C ILE A 24 -0.99 -5.46 -2.89
N ASP A 25 -1.30 -5.41 -4.18
CA ASP A 25 -2.68 -5.49 -4.67
C ASP A 25 -3.34 -6.82 -4.31
N THR A 26 -2.59 -7.92 -4.40
CA THR A 26 -3.04 -9.26 -3.99
C THR A 26 -3.35 -9.31 -2.49
N TYR A 27 -2.48 -8.75 -1.65
CA TYR A 27 -2.71 -8.67 -0.21
C TYR A 27 -3.90 -7.78 0.14
N GLN A 28 -4.06 -6.65 -0.55
CA GLN A 28 -5.19 -5.75 -0.34
C GLN A 28 -6.52 -6.45 -0.63
N ALA A 29 -6.62 -7.14 -1.78
CA ALA A 29 -7.81 -7.93 -2.12
C ALA A 29 -8.10 -9.03 -1.09
N THR A 30 -7.06 -9.73 -0.64
CA THR A 30 -7.18 -10.80 0.36
C THR A 30 -7.71 -10.27 1.69
N ILE A 31 -7.16 -9.17 2.19
CA ILE A 31 -7.59 -8.55 3.46
C ILE A 31 -9.02 -8.03 3.34
N THR A 32 -9.38 -7.40 2.21
CA THR A 32 -10.76 -6.95 1.98
C THR A 32 -11.74 -8.12 2.05
N ASN A 33 -11.45 -9.24 1.36
CA ASN A 33 -12.32 -10.41 1.37
C ASN A 33 -12.46 -11.00 2.79
N LEU A 34 -11.35 -11.21 3.50
CA LEU A 34 -11.38 -11.73 4.87
C LEU A 34 -12.18 -10.84 5.83
N ASN A 35 -12.06 -9.51 5.71
CA ASN A 35 -12.85 -8.59 6.51
C ASN A 35 -14.34 -8.66 6.18
N THR A 36 -14.70 -8.81 4.91
CA THR A 36 -16.09 -8.99 4.49
C THR A 36 -16.67 -10.30 5.02
N GLU A 37 -15.93 -11.41 4.94
CA GLU A 37 -16.35 -12.70 5.48
C GLU A 37 -16.52 -12.64 7.00
N LEU A 38 -15.56 -12.04 7.71
CA LEU A 38 -15.62 -11.88 9.16
C LEU A 38 -16.82 -11.02 9.59
N LEU A 39 -17.09 -9.91 8.88
CA LEU A 39 -18.25 -9.08 9.15
C LEU A 39 -19.56 -9.86 8.92
N ALA A 40 -19.64 -10.60 7.83
CA ALA A 40 -20.81 -11.42 7.51
C ALA A 40 -21.06 -12.51 8.56
N GLU A 41 -20.00 -13.17 9.06
CA GLU A 41 -20.11 -14.17 10.11
C GLU A 41 -20.60 -13.54 11.43
N ILE A 42 -20.07 -12.39 11.81
CA ILE A 42 -20.51 -11.67 13.03
C ILE A 42 -21.96 -11.23 12.91
N ASP A 43 -22.35 -10.67 11.77
CA ASP A 43 -23.73 -10.27 11.52
C ASP A 43 -24.67 -11.46 11.35
N GLY A 44 -24.18 -12.66 11.02
CA GLY A 44 -24.95 -13.89 10.89
C GLY A 44 -25.10 -14.69 12.20
N ILE A 45 -24.06 -14.72 13.05
CA ILE A 45 -24.05 -15.40 14.35
C ILE A 45 -25.05 -14.74 15.32
N ILE A 46 -25.07 -13.40 15.36
CA ILE A 46 -25.91 -12.63 16.29
C ILE A 46 -27.43 -12.87 16.12
N PRO A 47 -27.98 -12.93 14.90
CA PRO A 47 -29.39 -13.24 14.70
C PRO A 47 -29.74 -14.73 14.75
N SER A 48 -28.78 -15.65 14.53
CA SER A 48 -29.09 -17.08 14.37
C SER A 48 -28.94 -17.93 15.64
N SER A 49 -27.89 -17.69 16.45
CA SER A 49 -27.53 -18.60 17.55
C SER A 49 -27.03 -17.90 18.82
N PHE A 50 -26.75 -16.59 18.77
CA PHE A 50 -26.17 -15.83 19.87
C PHE A 50 -26.89 -14.50 20.06
N SER A 51 -27.75 -14.37 21.07
CA SER A 51 -28.59 -13.17 21.26
C SER A 51 -28.49 -12.60 22.69
N GLY A 52 -29.13 -11.44 22.92
CA GLY A 52 -29.13 -10.75 24.21
C GLY A 52 -27.89 -9.87 24.45
N SER A 53 -27.71 -9.40 25.68
CA SER A 53 -26.69 -8.39 26.02
C SER A 53 -25.25 -8.82 25.70
N ALA A 54 -24.95 -10.12 25.76
CA ALA A 54 -23.64 -10.66 25.39
C ALA A 54 -23.35 -10.50 23.89
N ALA A 55 -24.34 -10.74 23.03
CA ALA A 55 -24.25 -10.55 21.59
C ALA A 55 -24.04 -9.09 21.21
N THR A 56 -24.78 -8.18 21.85
CA THR A 56 -24.60 -6.73 21.69
C THR A 56 -23.20 -6.29 22.15
N GLY A 57 -22.72 -6.83 23.28
CA GLY A 57 -21.38 -6.55 23.81
C GLY A 57 -20.28 -7.01 22.85
N PHE A 58 -20.41 -8.21 22.28
CA PHE A 58 -19.47 -8.72 21.28
C PHE A 58 -19.47 -7.89 20.00
N LYS A 59 -20.64 -7.52 19.46
CA LYS A 59 -20.74 -6.62 18.31
C LYS A 59 -20.03 -5.29 18.57
N THR A 60 -20.27 -4.73 19.75
CA THR A 60 -19.62 -3.48 20.18
C THR A 60 -18.10 -3.63 20.29
N PHE A 61 -17.62 -4.75 20.84
CA PHE A 61 -16.19 -5.04 20.91
C PHE A 61 -15.57 -5.13 19.52
N TYR A 62 -16.20 -5.87 18.60
CA TYR A 62 -15.72 -6.03 17.24
C TYR A 62 -15.61 -4.70 16.49
N THR A 63 -16.72 -3.96 16.42
CA THR A 63 -16.78 -2.68 15.68
C THR A 63 -15.83 -1.62 16.26
N LYS A 64 -15.59 -1.63 17.58
CA LYS A 64 -14.70 -0.62 18.19
C LYS A 64 -13.23 -0.99 18.13
N ASN A 65 -12.87 -2.26 18.26
CA ASN A 65 -11.49 -2.67 18.51
C ASN A 65 -10.87 -3.46 17.35
N ILE A 66 -11.68 -4.14 16.54
CA ILE A 66 -11.19 -5.04 15.50
C ILE A 66 -11.35 -4.39 14.13
N GLU A 67 -12.57 -3.99 13.77
CA GLU A 67 -12.92 -3.44 12.44
C GLU A 67 -12.04 -2.25 12.00
N PRO A 68 -11.71 -1.25 12.86
CA PRO A 68 -10.87 -0.12 12.44
C PRO A 68 -9.44 -0.55 12.11
N ASN A 69 -8.94 -1.58 12.79
CA ASN A 69 -7.58 -2.08 12.60
C ASN A 69 -7.47 -2.94 11.35
N THR A 70 -8.41 -3.85 11.15
CA THR A 70 -8.35 -4.79 10.03
C THR A 70 -8.84 -4.17 8.73
N GLY A 71 -9.82 -3.26 8.78
CA GLY A 71 -10.35 -2.52 7.64
C GLY A 71 -9.49 -1.32 7.28
N GLU A 72 -9.57 -0.26 8.08
CA GLU A 72 -9.04 1.05 7.72
C GLU A 72 -7.50 1.13 7.84
N ASN A 73 -6.94 0.70 8.97
CA ASN A 73 -5.50 0.86 9.24
C ASN A 73 -4.63 0.00 8.31
N LEU A 74 -4.94 -1.29 8.18
CA LEU A 74 -4.19 -2.18 7.27
C LEU A 74 -4.31 -1.72 5.80
N THR A 75 -5.49 -1.31 5.36
CA THR A 75 -5.68 -0.81 3.99
C THR A 75 -4.90 0.46 3.73
N LYS A 76 -4.89 1.41 4.69
CA LYS A 76 -4.07 2.63 4.59
C LYS A 76 -2.58 2.31 4.52
N MET A 77 -2.11 1.36 5.33
CA MET A 77 -0.70 0.96 5.32
C MET A 77 -0.29 0.36 3.97
N LEU A 78 -1.09 -0.56 3.41
CA LEU A 78 -0.83 -1.15 2.10
C LEU A 78 -0.87 -0.10 0.98
N LYS A 79 -1.81 0.85 1.04
CA LYS A 79 -1.87 1.96 0.09
C LYS A 79 -0.61 2.83 0.14
N SER A 80 -0.13 3.17 1.34
CA SER A 80 1.12 3.92 1.52
C SER A 80 2.31 3.17 0.94
N LEU A 81 2.40 1.85 1.19
CA LEU A 81 3.46 1.02 0.63
C LEU A 81 3.40 0.98 -0.91
N LYS A 82 2.21 0.86 -1.49
CA LYS A 82 2.02 0.93 -2.94
C LYS A 82 2.51 2.26 -3.52
N THR A 83 2.13 3.38 -2.89
CA THR A 83 2.58 4.72 -3.30
C THR A 83 4.10 4.86 -3.24
N ILE A 84 4.75 4.27 -2.23
CA ILE A 84 6.23 4.24 -2.15
C ILE A 84 6.79 3.46 -3.35
N CYS A 85 6.28 2.25 -3.62
CA CYS A 85 6.75 1.44 -4.75
C CYS A 85 6.54 2.14 -6.10
N GLU A 86 5.40 2.78 -6.31
CA GLU A 86 5.12 3.57 -7.52
C GLU A 86 6.06 4.78 -7.65
N THR A 87 6.36 5.46 -6.53
CA THR A 87 7.27 6.61 -6.50
C THR A 87 8.70 6.19 -6.81
N VAL A 88 9.19 5.11 -6.17
CA VAL A 88 10.51 4.53 -6.46
C VAL A 88 10.58 4.10 -7.92
N LYS A 89 9.56 3.40 -8.44
CA LYS A 89 9.50 2.98 -9.85
C LYS A 89 9.65 4.15 -10.82
N LYS A 90 9.00 5.29 -10.55
CA LYS A 90 9.08 6.51 -11.38
C LYS A 90 10.48 7.12 -11.42
N GLN A 91 11.29 6.93 -10.37
CA GLN A 91 12.65 7.46 -10.30
C GLN A 91 13.70 6.55 -10.95
N ILE A 92 13.36 5.29 -11.26
CA ILE A 92 14.27 4.38 -11.97
C ILE A 92 14.32 4.81 -13.45
N PRO A 93 15.51 5.10 -14.02
CA PRO A 93 15.68 5.41 -15.45
C PRO A 93 15.21 4.27 -16.35
N GLY A 94 14.86 4.55 -17.61
CA GLY A 94 14.56 3.49 -18.59
C GLY A 94 15.76 2.56 -18.78
N ASP A 95 15.52 1.30 -19.19
CA ASP A 95 16.60 0.30 -19.41
C ASP A 95 17.62 0.74 -20.49
N THR A 96 17.30 1.79 -21.25
CA THR A 96 18.14 2.39 -22.31
C THR A 96 18.83 3.69 -21.91
N GLU A 97 18.57 4.23 -20.72
CA GLU A 97 19.05 5.53 -20.27
C GLU A 97 20.08 5.33 -19.14
N GLY A 98 21.31 5.78 -19.35
CA GLY A 98 22.30 5.82 -18.26
C GLY A 98 21.84 6.73 -17.13
N VAL A 99 22.45 6.59 -15.95
CA VAL A 99 22.11 7.40 -14.77
C VAL A 99 22.61 8.84 -14.99
N ASP A 100 21.72 9.75 -15.43
CA ASP A 100 21.97 11.20 -15.55
C ASP A 100 22.15 11.83 -14.15
N ASP A 101 23.13 12.72 -13.98
CA ASP A 101 23.34 13.53 -12.75
C ASP A 101 22.07 14.29 -12.31
N LYS A 102 21.17 14.61 -13.26
CA LYS A 102 19.86 15.21 -12.97
C LYS A 102 18.90 14.30 -12.19
N LEU A 103 19.11 12.98 -12.21
CA LEU A 103 18.37 12.04 -11.36
C LEU A 103 18.66 12.28 -9.88
N GLY A 104 19.87 12.71 -9.51
CA GLY A 104 20.18 13.11 -8.13
C GLY A 104 19.31 14.27 -7.66
N THR A 105 19.11 15.27 -8.52
CA THR A 105 18.22 16.42 -8.27
C THR A 105 16.74 16.00 -8.25
N GLY A 106 16.33 15.10 -9.14
CA GLY A 106 14.98 14.53 -9.16
C GLY A 106 14.62 13.75 -7.90
N ASN A 107 15.51 12.86 -7.46
CA ASN A 107 15.35 12.06 -6.23
C ASN A 107 15.24 12.91 -4.96
N THR A 108 15.94 14.05 -4.92
CA THR A 108 15.90 14.97 -3.76
C THR A 108 14.58 15.74 -3.66
N ASN A 109 13.88 15.91 -4.79
CA ASN A 109 12.68 16.75 -4.89
C ASN A 109 11.39 15.95 -5.12
N ALA A 110 11.49 14.64 -5.42
CA ALA A 110 10.35 13.76 -5.59
C ALA A 110 9.52 13.68 -4.30
N GLY A 111 8.30 14.24 -4.34
CA GLY A 111 7.36 14.27 -3.21
C GLY A 111 7.07 15.65 -2.64
N LYS A 112 7.73 16.71 -3.12
CA LYS A 112 7.24 18.08 -2.89
C LYS A 112 6.18 18.37 -3.95
N SER A 113 4.92 18.49 -3.52
CA SER A 113 3.88 19.16 -4.32
C SER A 113 4.48 20.47 -4.81
N GLU A 114 4.51 20.68 -6.13
CA GLU A 114 4.68 22.03 -6.67
C GLU A 114 3.40 22.78 -6.32
N ASP A 115 3.36 23.33 -5.11
CA ASP A 115 2.32 24.26 -4.72
C ASP A 115 2.42 25.48 -5.65
N ASN A 116 1.37 25.61 -6.46
CA ASN A 116 1.06 26.66 -7.43
C ASN A 116 1.66 28.03 -7.08
N LYS A 117 2.27 28.65 -8.10
CA LYS A 117 2.34 30.10 -8.21
C LYS A 117 1.01 30.68 -8.69
#